data_AF-A0A968C2V4-F1
#
_entry.id   AF-A0A968C2V4-F1
#
_cell.length_a   1.000
_cell.length_b   1.000
_cell.length_c   1.000
_cell.angle_alpha   90.00
_cell.angle_beta   90.00
_cell.angle_gamma   90.00
#
_symmetry.space_group_name_H-M   'P 1'
#
loop_
_entity.id
_entity.type
_entity.pdbx_description
1 polymer ?
#
loop_
_entity_poly.entity_id
_entity_poly.type
_entity_poly.pdbx_seq_one_letter_code
_entity_poly.pdbx_strand_id
1 'polypeptide(L)'
;TTVYTQPAFLYQPYTYTVRSGYDHLYPAGEPEWRIRFAAPSTGTWRYRIQAMDGAGTTVYPPSGDHTFTVVSSDNPGFLHVSRTDPRYFEFDNGVPFVGVGHDEGFDSRRPVQDAAEKFSRFSDGRANFFRVWMTGGSMFGSAWWPWTSHHLSYDGYLPATSLTADEAYADGDVSMKLWTDNPCMFQGWTGSIMVLPERSYRVRARVKTAGVTGPAQAGQSYGFVVKLGGWLDQACSSAGAGTPVTPYVTDTGGGWQVVTGSFTTDSGQYFLDNLYLTLSNATGGAAYVDEVWLEEDLGGGQYGPNLVRKPRMNAHTYFDSYRPWQWDAILDEAAAQDVALKLVVLEKNEWIFNRITPEGTMTVDRQQRQFLRRSRYQSALAAPGLVALSHRSVGLLHGSALVGIAQRG
;
A
#
# COMPACT_ATOMS: atom_id res chain seq x y z
N THR A 1 -20.54 5.23 32.08
CA THR A 1 -19.16 4.99 31.62
C THR A 1 -19.13 5.05 30.12
N THR A 2 -18.30 5.90 29.55
CA THR A 2 -18.11 5.95 28.08
C THR A 2 -17.23 4.79 27.67
N VAL A 3 -17.67 3.99 26.70
CA VAL A 3 -16.91 2.86 26.14
C VAL A 3 -16.48 3.24 24.73
N TYR A 4 -15.20 3.04 24.42
CA TYR A 4 -14.64 3.25 23.09
C TYR A 4 -14.27 1.90 22.49
N THR A 5 -14.72 1.64 21.26
CA THR A 5 -14.30 0.47 20.49
C THR A 5 -13.29 0.93 19.44
N GLN A 6 -12.08 0.38 19.48
CA GLN A 6 -11.03 0.66 18.51
C GLN A 6 -10.75 -0.59 17.66
N PRO A 7 -10.57 -0.44 16.34
CA PRO A 7 -10.18 -1.54 15.48
C PRO A 7 -8.72 -1.93 15.76
N ALA A 8 -8.45 -3.23 15.75
CA ALA A 8 -7.09 -3.74 15.65
C ALA A 8 -6.67 -3.76 14.17
N PHE A 9 -5.36 -3.66 13.93
CA PHE A 9 -4.79 -3.78 12.59
C PHE A 9 -3.54 -4.66 12.61
N LEU A 10 -3.28 -5.35 11.51
CA LEU A 10 -2.08 -6.14 11.33
C LEU A 10 -0.91 -5.24 10.96
N TYR A 11 0.22 -5.40 11.64
CA TYR A 11 1.42 -4.61 11.46
C TYR A 11 2.61 -5.52 11.16
N GLN A 12 3.37 -5.21 10.12
CA GLN A 12 4.67 -5.84 9.86
C GLN A 12 5.76 -4.93 10.45
N PRO A 13 6.57 -5.43 11.38
CA PRO A 13 7.77 -4.70 11.80
C PRO A 13 8.82 -4.70 10.68
N TYR A 14 9.62 -3.63 10.65
CA TYR A 14 10.69 -3.46 9.68
C TYR A 14 11.94 -2.91 10.38
N THR A 15 13.10 -3.33 9.89
CA THR A 15 14.37 -2.67 10.18
C THR A 15 14.59 -1.56 9.17
N TYR A 16 14.75 -0.33 9.67
CA TYR A 16 15.05 0.86 8.89
C TYR A 16 16.54 1.17 8.93
N THR A 17 17.14 1.29 7.76
CA THR A 17 18.52 1.78 7.60
C THR A 17 18.58 2.77 6.43
N VAL A 18 19.68 3.51 6.34
CA VAL A 18 19.98 4.33 5.16
C VAL A 18 21.07 3.63 4.35
N ARG A 19 20.81 3.37 3.07
CA ARG A 19 21.76 2.73 2.15
C ARG A 19 21.91 3.59 0.91
N SER A 20 23.15 3.98 0.58
CA SER A 20 23.45 4.85 -0.55
C SER A 20 22.62 6.14 -0.58
N GLY A 21 22.30 6.70 0.59
CA GLY A 21 21.47 7.92 0.74
C GLY A 21 19.95 7.71 0.59
N TYR A 22 19.49 6.47 0.44
CA TYR A 22 18.07 6.12 0.33
C TYR A 22 17.56 5.38 1.55
N ASP A 23 16.25 5.48 1.80
CA ASP A 23 15.59 4.69 2.83
C ASP A 23 15.63 3.21 2.42
N HIS A 24 16.14 2.37 3.30
CA HIS A 24 16.14 0.91 3.15
C HIS A 24 15.35 0.30 4.30
N LEU A 25 14.22 -0.29 3.95
CA LEU A 25 13.26 -0.84 4.90
C LEU A 25 13.05 -2.33 4.60
N TYR A 26 13.57 -3.18 5.48
CA TYR A 26 13.51 -4.64 5.32
C TYR A 26 12.63 -5.28 6.41
N PRO A 27 11.70 -6.19 6.08
CA PRO A 27 10.84 -6.82 7.08
C PRO A 27 11.64 -7.46 8.22
N ALA A 28 11.15 -7.31 9.44
CA ALA A 28 11.75 -7.86 10.64
C ALA A 28 10.69 -8.52 11.51
N GLY A 29 10.96 -9.74 11.98
CA GLY A 29 10.01 -10.50 12.80
C GLY A 29 8.70 -10.85 12.09
N GLU A 30 7.82 -11.49 12.83
CA GLU A 30 6.49 -11.87 12.37
C GLU A 30 5.50 -10.69 12.42
N PRO A 31 4.48 -10.66 11.55
CA PRO A 31 3.37 -9.73 11.68
C PRO A 31 2.67 -9.82 13.04
N GLU A 32 2.28 -8.69 13.60
CA GLU A 32 1.61 -8.59 14.90
C GLU A 32 0.33 -7.75 14.84
N TRP A 33 -0.65 -8.11 15.66
CA TRP A 33 -1.86 -7.29 15.83
C TRP A 33 -1.58 -6.13 16.78
N ARG A 34 -1.88 -4.92 16.34
CA ARG A 34 -1.77 -3.71 17.15
C ARG A 34 -3.13 -3.06 17.34
N ILE A 35 -3.32 -2.46 18.51
CA ILE A 35 -4.45 -1.60 18.84
C ILE A 35 -3.86 -0.27 19.29
N ARG A 36 -4.39 0.83 18.77
CA ARG A 36 -3.98 2.19 19.18
C ARG A 36 -5.18 2.91 19.77
N PHE A 37 -4.96 3.57 20.90
CA PHE A 37 -6.00 4.31 21.61
C PHE A 37 -5.40 5.58 22.21
N ALA A 38 -5.95 6.73 21.83
CA ALA A 38 -5.65 8.03 22.42
C ALA A 38 -6.72 8.35 23.47
N ALA A 39 -6.36 8.28 24.74
CA ALA A 39 -7.29 8.54 25.82
C ALA A 39 -7.60 10.04 25.92
N PRO A 40 -8.89 10.46 25.96
CA PRO A 40 -9.27 11.88 25.99
C PRO A 40 -9.14 12.53 27.37
N SER A 41 -8.81 11.77 28.42
CA SER A 41 -8.66 12.30 29.76
C SER A 41 -7.71 11.45 30.62
N THR A 42 -7.09 12.11 31.60
CA THR A 42 -6.25 11.47 32.61
C THR A 42 -7.06 10.55 33.51
N GLY A 43 -6.43 9.49 34.02
CA GLY A 43 -7.02 8.55 34.96
C GLY A 43 -6.70 7.10 34.62
N THR A 44 -7.28 6.19 35.39
CA THR A 44 -7.16 4.75 35.13
C THR A 44 -8.20 4.32 34.10
N TRP A 45 -7.71 3.87 32.96
CA TRP A 45 -8.51 3.30 31.89
C TRP A 45 -8.50 1.78 31.98
N ARG A 46 -9.59 1.17 31.52
CA ARG A 46 -9.77 -0.26 31.47
C ARG A 46 -10.00 -0.69 30.03
N TYR A 47 -9.48 -1.85 29.65
CA TYR A 47 -9.70 -2.39 28.32
C TYR A 47 -9.83 -3.92 28.32
N ARG A 48 -10.48 -4.40 27.27
CA ARG A 48 -10.54 -5.79 26.84
C ARG A 48 -10.25 -5.83 25.35
N ILE A 49 -9.75 -6.97 24.87
CA ILE A 49 -9.52 -7.24 23.46
C ILE A 49 -10.57 -8.25 23.02
N GLN A 50 -11.21 -7.99 21.89
CA GLN A 50 -12.19 -8.89 21.30
C GLN A 50 -11.69 -9.32 19.93
N ALA A 51 -11.68 -10.63 19.68
CA ALA A 51 -11.38 -11.23 18.39
C ALA A 51 -12.59 -12.04 17.90
N MET A 52 -12.89 -11.96 16.62
CA MET A 52 -13.99 -12.70 15.99
C MET A 52 -13.48 -13.39 14.74
N ASP A 53 -13.81 -14.68 14.61
CA ASP A 53 -13.53 -15.51 13.44
C ASP A 53 -14.73 -16.41 13.13
N GLY A 54 -14.55 -17.39 12.23
CA GLY A 54 -15.60 -18.34 11.85
C GLY A 54 -16.06 -19.26 12.99
N ALA A 55 -15.29 -19.39 14.07
CA ALA A 55 -15.63 -20.18 15.25
C ALA A 55 -16.40 -19.36 16.31
N GLY A 56 -16.43 -18.03 16.20
CA GLY A 56 -17.22 -17.15 17.07
C GLY A 56 -16.43 -15.96 17.56
N THR A 57 -16.78 -15.47 18.76
CA THR A 57 -16.15 -14.30 19.39
C THR A 57 -15.46 -14.71 20.69
N THR A 58 -14.19 -14.33 20.83
CA THR A 58 -13.41 -14.48 22.06
C THR A 58 -13.08 -13.11 22.65
N VAL A 59 -13.16 -12.98 23.97
CA VAL A 59 -12.77 -11.77 24.71
C VAL A 59 -11.62 -12.10 25.64
N TYR A 60 -10.60 -11.23 25.65
CA TYR A 60 -9.43 -11.31 26.51
C TYR A 60 -9.29 -10.04 27.37
N PRO A 61 -9.07 -10.15 28.69
CA PRO A 61 -9.06 -11.39 29.46
C PRO A 61 -10.48 -12.00 29.55
N PRO A 62 -10.63 -13.32 29.79
CA PRO A 62 -11.94 -13.96 29.89
C PRO A 62 -12.82 -13.43 31.04
N SER A 63 -12.21 -12.81 32.05
CA SER A 63 -12.88 -12.13 33.16
C SER A 63 -12.04 -10.95 33.66
N GLY A 64 -12.70 -9.95 34.26
CA GLY A 64 -12.04 -8.71 34.66
C GLY A 64 -11.67 -7.80 33.47
N ASP A 65 -10.79 -6.84 33.72
CA ASP A 65 -10.28 -5.91 32.71
C ASP A 65 -8.77 -5.78 32.87
N HIS A 66 -8.04 -5.56 31.77
CA HIS A 66 -6.72 -4.96 31.87
C HIS A 66 -6.85 -3.47 32.15
N THR A 67 -5.81 -2.88 32.72
CA THR A 67 -5.80 -1.46 33.09
C THR A 67 -4.50 -0.79 32.73
N PHE A 68 -4.56 0.48 32.38
CA PHE A 68 -3.40 1.36 32.26
C PHE A 68 -3.76 2.76 32.79
N THR A 69 -2.75 3.54 33.16
CA THR A 69 -2.96 4.89 33.71
C THR A 69 -2.51 5.93 32.70
N VAL A 70 -3.38 6.90 32.45
CA VAL A 70 -3.11 8.09 31.65
C VAL A 70 -2.83 9.24 32.60
N VAL A 71 -1.68 9.87 32.43
CA VAL A 71 -1.22 10.98 33.27
C VAL A 71 -1.34 12.30 32.51
N SER A 72 -1.32 13.42 33.24
CA SER A 72 -1.24 14.74 32.64
C SER A 72 0.05 14.88 31.83
N SER A 73 -0.02 15.64 30.74
CA SER A 73 1.13 15.98 29.90
C SER A 73 0.99 17.40 29.36
N ASP A 74 2.10 17.97 28.92
CA ASP A 74 2.12 19.28 28.25
C ASP A 74 1.67 19.21 26.77
N ASN A 75 1.31 18.01 26.28
CA ASN A 75 0.76 17.82 24.95
C ASN A 75 -0.54 18.64 24.79
N PRO A 76 -0.67 19.48 23.74
CA PRO A 76 -1.84 20.33 23.56
C PRO A 76 -3.12 19.54 23.22
N GLY A 77 -3.00 18.27 22.83
CA GLY A 77 -4.10 17.39 22.43
C GLY A 77 -4.43 17.49 20.95
N PHE A 78 -5.63 17.06 20.57
CA PHE A 78 -6.09 17.09 19.19
C PHE A 78 -6.48 18.49 18.73
N LEU A 79 -6.28 18.75 17.44
CA LEU A 79 -6.75 19.95 16.78
C LEU A 79 -8.21 19.81 16.36
N HIS A 80 -9.05 20.79 16.69
CA HIS A 80 -10.45 20.83 16.31
C HIS A 80 -10.91 22.25 15.94
N VAL A 81 -12.10 22.37 15.36
CA VAL A 81 -12.74 23.68 15.14
C VAL A 81 -12.99 24.32 16.49
N SER A 82 -12.64 25.60 16.64
CA SER A 82 -12.80 26.29 17.92
C SER A 82 -14.26 26.35 18.35
N ARG A 83 -14.50 26.03 19.62
CA ARG A 83 -15.86 26.08 20.21
C ARG A 83 -16.30 27.51 20.51
N THR A 84 -15.35 28.42 20.71
CA THR A 84 -15.62 29.84 20.97
C THR A 84 -15.76 30.65 19.69
N ASP A 85 -15.00 30.32 18.65
CA ASP A 85 -15.10 30.97 17.34
C ASP A 85 -14.90 29.96 16.21
N PRO A 86 -15.98 29.43 15.61
CA PRO A 86 -15.93 28.37 14.60
C PRO A 86 -15.19 28.72 13.30
N ARG A 87 -14.69 29.96 13.16
CA ARG A 87 -13.84 30.38 12.04
C ARG A 87 -12.38 29.94 12.20
N TYR A 88 -11.97 29.56 13.41
CA TYR A 88 -10.59 29.19 13.74
C TYR A 88 -10.51 27.74 14.23
N PHE A 89 -9.27 27.24 14.37
CA PHE A 89 -8.99 25.97 15.01
C PHE A 89 -8.30 26.20 16.35
N GLU A 90 -8.46 25.25 17.27
CA GLU A 90 -7.80 25.23 18.57
C GLU A 90 -7.45 23.79 18.94
N PHE A 91 -6.42 23.63 19.77
CA PHE A 91 -6.10 22.34 20.39
C PHE A 91 -7.04 22.05 21.57
N ASP A 92 -7.12 20.80 22.03
CA ASP A 92 -7.95 20.41 23.18
C ASP A 92 -7.66 21.23 24.45
N ASN A 93 -6.42 21.71 24.62
CA ASN A 93 -6.04 22.60 25.73
C ASN A 93 -6.49 24.06 25.56
N GLY A 94 -7.17 24.39 24.46
CA GLY A 94 -7.67 25.73 24.13
C GLY A 94 -6.67 26.65 23.44
N VAL A 95 -5.44 26.20 23.16
CA VAL A 95 -4.45 27.00 22.42
C VAL A 95 -4.93 27.20 20.97
N PRO A 96 -5.05 28.44 20.47
CA PRO A 96 -5.42 28.68 19.08
C PRO A 96 -4.36 28.14 18.11
N PHE A 97 -4.82 27.61 16.98
CA PHE A 97 -3.97 27.13 15.90
C PHE A 97 -4.21 27.95 14.63
N VAL A 98 -3.13 28.54 14.11
CA VAL A 98 -3.09 29.18 12.80
C VAL A 98 -2.15 28.37 11.92
N GLY A 99 -2.72 27.62 10.99
CA GLY A 99 -1.95 26.79 10.06
C GLY A 99 -1.35 27.61 8.93
N VAL A 100 -0.03 27.75 8.92
CA VAL A 100 0.75 28.34 7.82
C VAL A 100 1.48 27.20 7.14
N GLY A 101 1.25 27.02 5.84
CA GLY A 101 1.62 25.76 5.22
C GLY A 101 1.55 25.67 3.70
N HIS A 102 1.98 24.52 3.20
CA HIS A 102 2.04 24.17 1.78
C HIS A 102 1.37 22.82 1.51
N ASP A 103 0.93 22.62 0.26
CA ASP A 103 0.73 21.27 -0.26
C ASP A 103 2.11 20.64 -0.49
N GLU A 104 2.32 19.41 -0.02
CA GLU A 104 3.64 18.76 -0.07
C GLU A 104 3.53 17.27 -0.42
N GLY A 105 4.64 16.71 -0.92
CA GLY A 105 4.86 15.28 -1.10
C GLY A 105 6.28 14.93 -0.71
N PHE A 106 6.57 13.64 -0.53
CA PHE A 106 7.90 13.18 -0.14
C PHE A 106 8.56 12.39 -1.26
N ASP A 107 9.89 12.44 -1.31
CA ASP A 107 10.70 11.66 -2.25
C ASP A 107 10.34 10.17 -2.19
N SER A 108 10.26 9.50 -3.35
CA SER A 108 9.78 8.11 -3.42
C SER A 108 10.78 7.08 -2.87
N ARG A 109 12.08 7.42 -2.84
CA ARG A 109 13.18 6.53 -2.41
C ARG A 109 13.67 6.85 -0.99
N ARG A 110 13.43 8.05 -0.49
CA ARG A 110 13.81 8.48 0.86
C ARG A 110 12.73 9.29 1.58
N PRO A 111 11.46 8.81 1.63
CA PRO A 111 10.35 9.59 2.12
C PRO A 111 10.46 9.99 3.60
N VAL A 112 11.06 9.15 4.46
CA VAL A 112 11.21 9.47 5.89
C VAL A 112 12.24 10.59 6.07
N GLN A 113 13.40 10.45 5.43
CA GLN A 113 14.45 11.49 5.48
C GLN A 113 13.97 12.81 4.85
N ASP A 114 13.33 12.77 3.68
CA ASP A 114 12.83 13.97 3.00
C ASP A 114 11.72 14.66 3.80
N ALA A 115 10.84 13.90 4.48
CA ALA A 115 9.85 14.48 5.39
C ALA A 115 10.51 15.22 6.56
N ALA A 116 11.46 14.57 7.26
CA ALA A 116 12.16 15.17 8.39
C ALA A 116 12.89 16.46 7.99
N GLU A 117 13.60 16.45 6.86
CA GLU A 117 14.31 17.62 6.33
C GLU A 117 13.36 18.76 5.92
N LYS A 118 12.24 18.43 5.28
CA LYS A 118 11.24 19.43 4.88
C LYS A 118 10.58 20.06 6.09
N PHE A 119 10.15 19.27 7.06
CA PHE A 119 9.57 19.78 8.30
C PHE A 119 10.52 20.75 9.00
N SER A 120 11.79 20.38 9.11
CA SER A 120 12.79 21.24 9.76
C SER A 120 12.99 22.54 8.98
N ARG A 121 13.23 22.45 7.66
CA ARG A 121 13.47 23.62 6.79
C ARG A 121 12.31 24.60 6.80
N PHE A 122 11.08 24.11 6.80
CA PHE A 122 9.90 24.96 6.73
C PHE A 122 9.49 25.51 8.11
N SER A 123 9.78 24.77 9.19
CA SER A 123 9.60 25.26 10.56
C SER A 123 10.52 26.44 10.86
N ASP A 124 11.73 26.49 10.30
CA ASP A 124 12.61 27.69 10.34
C ASP A 124 11.91 28.93 9.73
N GLY A 125 11.04 28.72 8.73
CA GLY A 125 10.19 29.72 8.10
C GLY A 125 8.87 29.98 8.84
N ARG A 126 8.67 29.40 10.03
CA ARG A 126 7.42 29.42 10.83
C ARG A 126 6.22 28.74 10.18
N ALA A 127 6.43 27.89 9.17
CA ALA A 127 5.37 27.03 8.67
C ALA A 127 5.19 25.83 9.62
N ASN A 128 3.94 25.52 9.94
CA ASN A 128 3.56 24.53 10.96
C ASN A 128 2.45 23.58 10.45
N PHE A 129 2.14 23.63 9.15
CA PHE A 129 1.06 22.87 8.56
C PHE A 129 1.44 22.36 7.17
N PHE A 130 1.15 21.09 6.87
CA PHE A 130 1.26 20.57 5.50
C PHE A 130 0.01 19.79 5.13
N ARG A 131 -0.44 19.99 3.90
CA ARG A 131 -1.40 19.09 3.28
C ARG A 131 -0.62 18.09 2.41
N VAL A 132 -0.79 16.80 2.69
CA VAL A 132 0.03 15.76 2.07
C VAL A 132 -0.86 14.67 1.48
N TRP A 133 -0.58 14.29 0.23
CA TRP A 133 -1.22 13.15 -0.41
C TRP A 133 -0.56 11.85 0.02
N MET A 134 -1.16 11.17 1.00
CA MET A 134 -0.75 9.82 1.38
C MET A 134 -0.92 8.83 0.23
N THR A 135 -1.92 9.06 -0.62
CA THR A 135 -2.16 8.25 -1.81
C THR A 135 -1.06 8.32 -2.85
N GLY A 136 -0.25 9.38 -2.89
CA GLY A 136 0.95 9.41 -3.72
C GLY A 136 1.93 8.28 -3.38
N GLY A 137 1.83 7.72 -2.16
CA GLY A 137 2.54 6.51 -1.74
C GLY A 137 1.78 5.20 -1.97
N SER A 138 0.61 5.18 -2.61
CA SER A 138 -0.24 3.98 -2.78
C SER A 138 -0.67 3.32 -1.46
N MET A 139 -1.30 4.07 -0.56
CA MET A 139 -1.84 3.48 0.69
C MET A 139 -2.92 2.45 0.37
N PHE A 140 -3.83 2.81 -0.52
CA PHE A 140 -5.06 2.08 -0.74
C PHE A 140 -5.53 2.21 -2.18
N GLY A 141 -6.08 1.11 -2.72
CA GLY A 141 -6.44 1.01 -4.13
C GLY A 141 -5.23 0.91 -5.06
N SER A 142 -5.48 1.14 -6.35
CA SER A 142 -4.52 1.05 -7.45
C SER A 142 -3.98 2.41 -7.91
N ALA A 143 -4.50 3.51 -7.38
CA ALA A 143 -3.96 4.83 -7.68
C ALA A 143 -2.51 4.96 -7.15
N TRP A 144 -1.62 5.48 -8.00
CA TRP A 144 -0.18 5.63 -7.71
C TRP A 144 0.52 4.34 -7.26
N TRP A 145 -0.04 3.17 -7.59
CA TRP A 145 0.50 1.90 -7.17
C TRP A 145 1.89 1.61 -7.78
N PRO A 146 2.68 0.70 -7.19
CA PRO A 146 4.10 0.55 -7.55
C PRO A 146 4.34 -0.11 -8.91
N TRP A 147 3.29 -0.59 -9.59
CA TRP A 147 3.38 -1.18 -10.92
C TRP A 147 3.24 -0.12 -12.02
N THR A 148 4.25 -0.03 -12.88
CA THR A 148 4.38 1.00 -13.92
C THR A 148 4.36 0.39 -15.31
N SER A 149 3.75 1.09 -16.26
CA SER A 149 3.78 0.78 -17.70
C SER A 149 4.66 1.78 -18.44
N HIS A 150 5.35 1.34 -19.50
CA HIS A 150 6.00 2.21 -20.49
C HIS A 150 5.14 2.44 -21.75
N HIS A 151 3.99 1.78 -21.84
CA HIS A 151 3.17 1.73 -23.06
C HIS A 151 1.79 2.37 -22.87
N LEU A 152 1.25 2.35 -21.66
CA LEU A 152 -0.03 2.95 -21.35
C LEU A 152 0.11 4.40 -20.89
N SER A 153 -0.73 5.26 -21.46
CA SER A 153 -0.88 6.65 -21.03
C SER A 153 -1.62 6.75 -19.69
N TYR A 154 -1.32 7.81 -18.95
CA TYR A 154 -2.00 8.16 -17.71
C TYR A 154 -3.49 8.47 -17.94
N ASP A 155 -4.33 8.16 -16.94
CA ASP A 155 -5.72 8.62 -16.87
C ASP A 155 -5.78 9.97 -16.15
N GLY A 156 -5.49 11.03 -16.90
CA GLY A 156 -5.26 12.36 -16.34
C GLY A 156 -3.93 12.39 -15.59
N TYR A 157 -3.96 12.57 -14.27
CA TYR A 157 -2.77 12.58 -13.42
C TYR A 157 -2.46 11.23 -12.78
N LEU A 158 -3.35 10.24 -12.91
CA LEU A 158 -3.15 8.91 -12.33
C LEU A 158 -2.42 8.00 -13.32
N PRO A 159 -1.40 7.23 -12.87
CA PRO A 159 -0.73 6.27 -13.72
C PRO A 159 -1.68 5.16 -14.16
N ALA A 160 -1.41 4.59 -15.34
CA ALA A 160 -2.15 3.44 -15.82
C ALA A 160 -1.91 2.21 -14.93
N THR A 161 -2.98 1.47 -14.66
CA THR A 161 -2.94 0.29 -13.77
C THR A 161 -2.82 -1.01 -14.53
N SER A 162 -3.18 -1.05 -15.82
CA SER A 162 -3.32 -2.31 -16.57
C SER A 162 -4.25 -3.35 -15.90
N LEU A 163 -5.06 -2.94 -14.93
CA LEU A 163 -6.03 -3.81 -14.27
C LEU A 163 -7.19 -4.09 -15.23
N THR A 164 -7.79 -5.26 -15.08
CA THR A 164 -8.97 -5.69 -15.81
C THR A 164 -9.86 -6.59 -14.95
N ALA A 165 -11.14 -6.62 -15.27
CA ALA A 165 -12.13 -7.56 -14.74
C ALA A 165 -12.39 -8.74 -15.71
N ASP A 166 -11.68 -8.82 -16.85
CA ASP A 166 -11.85 -9.89 -17.85
C ASP A 166 -11.58 -11.28 -17.25
N GLU A 167 -10.59 -11.34 -16.35
CA GLU A 167 -10.12 -12.56 -15.70
C GLU A 167 -9.77 -12.22 -14.25
N ALA A 168 -10.20 -13.07 -13.32
CA ALA A 168 -9.84 -12.98 -11.92
C ALA A 168 -9.58 -14.39 -11.36
N TYR A 169 -8.72 -14.48 -10.35
CA TYR A 169 -8.43 -15.74 -9.67
C TYR A 169 -9.41 -15.95 -8.51
N ALA A 170 -10.02 -17.14 -8.45
CA ALA A 170 -10.92 -17.54 -7.37
C ALA A 170 -12.04 -16.51 -7.11
N ASP A 171 -12.12 -15.97 -5.89
CA ASP A 171 -13.06 -14.94 -5.44
C ASP A 171 -12.52 -13.51 -5.61
N GLY A 172 -11.41 -13.34 -6.33
CA GLY A 172 -10.87 -12.04 -6.69
C GLY A 172 -11.76 -11.29 -7.69
N ASP A 173 -11.57 -9.98 -7.72
CA ASP A 173 -12.33 -9.04 -8.55
C ASP A 173 -11.59 -8.66 -9.84
N VAL A 174 -10.26 -8.59 -9.77
CA VAL A 174 -9.42 -8.08 -10.86
C VAL A 174 -8.10 -8.84 -10.99
N SER A 175 -7.50 -8.74 -12.18
CA SER A 175 -6.11 -9.10 -12.45
C SER A 175 -5.41 -8.02 -13.25
N MET A 176 -4.09 -8.10 -13.35
CA MET A 176 -3.28 -7.27 -14.25
C MET A 176 -3.19 -7.96 -15.61
N LYS A 177 -3.50 -7.23 -16.69
CA LYS A 177 -3.39 -7.73 -18.07
C LYS A 177 -2.08 -7.29 -18.70
N LEU A 178 -1.42 -8.19 -19.42
CA LEU A 178 -0.32 -7.93 -20.33
C LEU A 178 -0.72 -8.42 -21.73
N TRP A 179 -0.54 -7.58 -22.75
CA TRP A 179 -0.90 -7.90 -24.14
C TRP A 179 -0.04 -7.10 -25.12
N THR A 180 -0.29 -7.20 -26.42
CA THR A 180 0.51 -6.54 -27.46
C THR A 180 0.74 -5.03 -27.23
N ASP A 181 -0.27 -4.27 -26.80
CA ASP A 181 -0.12 -2.81 -26.59
C ASP A 181 0.42 -2.46 -25.20
N ASN A 182 0.40 -3.39 -24.25
CA ASN A 182 1.05 -3.23 -22.94
C ASN A 182 1.66 -4.56 -22.50
N PRO A 183 2.82 -4.93 -23.07
CA PRO A 183 3.38 -6.26 -22.86
C PRO A 183 4.10 -6.36 -21.51
N CYS A 184 4.33 -5.25 -20.80
CA CYS A 184 5.07 -5.25 -19.56
C CYS A 184 4.45 -4.33 -18.50
N MET A 185 4.55 -4.78 -17.25
CA MET A 185 4.40 -3.94 -16.06
C MET A 185 5.60 -4.18 -15.15
N PHE A 186 6.09 -3.16 -14.44
CA PHE A 186 7.27 -3.33 -13.59
C PHE A 186 7.23 -2.54 -12.28
N GLN A 187 8.00 -2.99 -11.29
CA GLN A 187 8.28 -2.25 -10.06
C GLN A 187 9.74 -1.84 -9.97
N GLY A 188 10.01 -0.74 -9.27
CA GLY A 188 11.36 -0.22 -8.99
C GLY A 188 11.54 1.28 -9.32
N TRP A 189 10.60 1.87 -10.07
CA TRP A 189 10.60 3.30 -10.40
C TRP A 189 10.08 4.19 -9.26
N THR A 190 8.86 3.93 -8.76
CA THR A 190 8.20 4.69 -7.68
C THR A 190 8.55 4.17 -6.27
N GLY A 191 9.72 3.57 -6.15
CA GLY A 191 10.25 2.93 -4.95
C GLY A 191 10.89 1.59 -5.30
N SER A 192 12.14 1.39 -4.86
CA SER A 192 12.86 0.14 -5.06
C SER A 192 12.29 -0.99 -4.20
N ILE A 193 12.43 -2.23 -4.66
CA ILE A 193 12.22 -3.41 -3.81
C ILE A 193 13.49 -3.61 -2.97
N MET A 194 13.34 -3.65 -1.65
CA MET A 194 14.45 -3.75 -0.71
C MET A 194 14.88 -5.19 -0.57
N VAL A 195 16.16 -5.47 -0.82
CA VAL A 195 16.76 -6.80 -0.67
C VAL A 195 17.98 -6.71 0.24
N LEU A 196 18.53 -7.87 0.59
CA LEU A 196 19.80 -8.00 1.28
C LEU A 196 20.83 -8.58 0.30
N PRO A 197 22.10 -8.16 0.41
CA PRO A 197 23.16 -8.66 -0.46
C PRO A 197 23.47 -10.12 -0.18
N GLU A 198 23.93 -10.84 -1.21
CA GLU A 198 24.39 -12.23 -1.11
C GLU A 198 23.33 -13.18 -0.52
N ARG A 199 22.06 -12.93 -0.85
CA ARG A 199 20.91 -13.74 -0.44
C ARG A 199 20.23 -14.35 -1.65
N SER A 200 19.72 -15.57 -1.47
CA SER A 200 18.88 -16.22 -2.46
C SER A 200 17.43 -15.82 -2.24
N TYR A 201 16.73 -15.58 -3.33
CA TYR A 201 15.32 -15.21 -3.33
C TYR A 201 14.53 -16.14 -4.24
N ARG A 202 13.32 -16.49 -3.81
CA ARG A 202 12.32 -17.13 -4.65
C ARG A 202 11.39 -16.07 -5.19
N VAL A 203 11.19 -16.09 -6.50
CA VAL A 203 10.20 -15.26 -7.19
C VAL A 203 9.08 -16.14 -7.73
N ARG A 204 7.83 -15.70 -7.55
CA ARG A 204 6.64 -16.39 -8.02
C ARG A 204 5.66 -15.41 -8.63
N ALA A 205 4.89 -15.87 -9.61
CA ALA A 205 3.74 -15.15 -10.13
C ALA A 205 2.60 -16.13 -10.43
N ARG A 206 1.38 -15.79 -9.99
CA ARG A 206 0.17 -16.51 -10.37
C ARG A 206 -0.36 -15.91 -11.65
N VAL A 207 -0.31 -16.70 -12.72
CA VAL A 207 -0.56 -16.27 -14.09
C VAL A 207 -1.53 -17.19 -14.82
N LYS A 208 -2.35 -16.60 -15.68
CA LYS A 208 -3.16 -17.27 -16.71
C LYS A 208 -2.81 -16.68 -18.08
N THR A 209 -2.62 -17.51 -19.09
CA THR A 209 -2.32 -17.08 -20.46
C THR A 209 -3.50 -17.39 -21.36
N ALA A 210 -3.77 -16.53 -22.33
CA ALA A 210 -4.85 -16.70 -23.29
C ALA A 210 -4.30 -16.49 -24.72
N GLY A 211 -4.22 -17.58 -25.49
CA GLY A 211 -3.87 -17.54 -26.91
C GLY A 211 -2.51 -16.91 -27.24
N VAL A 212 -1.51 -17.13 -26.40
CA VAL A 212 -0.18 -16.55 -26.61
C VAL A 212 0.49 -17.20 -27.83
N THR A 213 0.90 -16.37 -28.79
CA THR A 213 1.59 -16.78 -30.02
C THR A 213 2.99 -16.19 -30.09
N GLY A 214 3.89 -16.81 -30.85
CA GLY A 214 5.28 -16.38 -31.01
C GLY A 214 6.16 -17.52 -31.52
N PRO A 215 7.49 -17.35 -31.52
CA PRO A 215 8.20 -16.14 -31.12
C PRO A 215 8.22 -15.06 -32.21
N ALA A 216 8.31 -13.78 -31.82
CA ALA A 216 8.52 -12.67 -32.77
C ALA A 216 9.94 -12.70 -33.36
N GLN A 217 10.95 -13.02 -32.54
CA GLN A 217 12.30 -13.36 -32.97
C GLN A 217 12.49 -14.87 -32.98
N ALA A 218 12.61 -15.45 -34.17
CA ALA A 218 12.80 -16.90 -34.35
C ALA A 218 14.00 -17.44 -33.57
N GLY A 219 13.84 -18.62 -32.96
CA GLY A 219 14.89 -19.29 -32.18
C GLY A 219 15.05 -18.80 -30.74
N GLN A 220 14.23 -17.85 -30.28
CA GLN A 220 14.24 -17.35 -28.90
C GLN A 220 12.97 -17.77 -28.15
N SER A 221 13.06 -17.93 -26.83
CA SER A 221 11.89 -18.21 -25.97
C SER A 221 10.87 -17.06 -26.03
N TYR A 222 9.59 -17.39 -25.84
CA TYR A 222 8.50 -16.42 -25.80
C TYR A 222 7.45 -16.84 -24.77
N GLY A 223 6.59 -15.90 -24.38
CA GLY A 223 5.53 -16.11 -23.39
C GLY A 223 5.67 -15.20 -22.17
N PHE A 224 4.82 -15.42 -21.18
CA PHE A 224 4.92 -14.73 -19.90
C PHE A 224 6.20 -15.13 -19.17
N VAL A 225 6.90 -14.15 -18.60
CA VAL A 225 8.12 -14.36 -17.82
C VAL A 225 8.29 -13.21 -16.82
N VAL A 226 8.86 -13.51 -15.66
CA VAL A 226 9.35 -12.49 -14.73
C VAL A 226 10.82 -12.24 -15.00
N LYS A 227 11.21 -10.98 -15.13
CA LYS A 227 12.59 -10.55 -15.43
C LYS A 227 13.08 -9.52 -14.43
N LEU A 228 14.40 -9.46 -14.26
CA LEU A 228 15.10 -8.35 -13.63
C LEU A 228 15.81 -7.52 -14.70
N GLY A 229 15.93 -6.21 -14.47
CA GLY A 229 16.77 -5.37 -15.31
C GLY A 229 16.82 -3.92 -14.85
N GLY A 230 17.68 -3.13 -15.49
CA GLY A 230 17.68 -1.67 -15.33
C GLY A 230 16.45 -1.03 -15.96
N TRP A 231 16.64 0.12 -16.62
CA TRP A 231 15.56 0.77 -17.37
C TRP A 231 15.42 0.14 -18.75
N LEU A 232 14.44 -0.74 -18.95
CA LEU A 232 14.20 -1.43 -20.23
C LEU A 232 13.27 -0.66 -21.19
N ASP A 233 12.55 0.34 -20.68
CA ASP A 233 11.59 1.14 -21.45
C ASP A 233 10.60 0.27 -22.27
N GLN A 234 10.16 0.74 -23.43
CA GLN A 234 9.28 0.00 -24.34
C GLN A 234 9.90 -1.28 -24.92
N ALA A 235 11.21 -1.49 -24.79
CA ALA A 235 11.92 -2.69 -25.25
C ALA A 235 11.85 -3.86 -24.25
N CYS A 236 11.19 -3.71 -23.11
CA CYS A 236 11.06 -4.75 -22.07
C CYS A 236 10.55 -6.11 -22.57
N SER A 237 9.71 -6.11 -23.62
CA SER A 237 9.14 -7.33 -24.21
C SER A 237 10.05 -7.99 -25.26
N SER A 238 11.08 -7.30 -25.76
CA SER A 238 12.00 -7.83 -26.76
C SER A 238 12.74 -9.08 -26.26
N ALA A 239 13.11 -9.96 -27.20
CA ALA A 239 13.98 -11.09 -26.88
C ALA A 239 15.34 -10.57 -26.38
N GLY A 240 15.82 -11.11 -25.27
CA GLY A 240 17.09 -10.71 -24.65
C GLY A 240 17.06 -9.43 -23.82
N ALA A 241 15.93 -8.71 -23.75
CA ALA A 241 15.79 -7.58 -22.82
C ALA A 241 15.60 -8.08 -21.39
N GLY A 242 16.47 -7.63 -20.48
CA GLY A 242 16.49 -8.05 -19.07
C GLY A 242 16.92 -9.50 -18.88
N THR A 243 17.04 -9.90 -17.62
CA THR A 243 17.42 -11.25 -17.20
C THR A 243 16.19 -12.00 -16.72
N PRO A 244 15.74 -13.06 -17.44
CA PRO A 244 14.68 -13.94 -16.96
C PRO A 244 15.05 -14.58 -15.61
N VAL A 245 14.14 -14.48 -14.64
CA VAL A 245 14.28 -15.12 -13.32
C VAL A 245 13.21 -16.18 -13.07
N THR A 246 12.35 -16.43 -14.05
CA THR A 246 11.42 -17.57 -14.11
C THR A 246 11.49 -18.24 -15.48
N PRO A 247 11.00 -19.49 -15.61
CA PRO A 247 10.69 -20.06 -16.91
C PRO A 247 9.68 -19.21 -17.70
N TYR A 248 9.72 -19.34 -19.02
CA TYR A 248 8.71 -18.76 -19.91
C TYR A 248 7.45 -19.62 -19.92
N VAL A 249 6.29 -18.98 -19.90
CA VAL A 249 4.97 -19.63 -19.91
C VAL A 249 4.20 -19.19 -21.15
N THR A 250 4.01 -20.12 -22.08
CA THR A 250 3.25 -19.89 -23.33
C THR A 250 1.79 -20.30 -23.20
N ASP A 251 1.51 -21.35 -22.45
CA ASP A 251 0.15 -21.87 -22.25
C ASP A 251 -0.02 -22.35 -20.81
N THR A 252 -1.16 -22.00 -20.23
CA THR A 252 -1.58 -22.38 -18.88
C THR A 252 -2.75 -23.36 -18.92
N GLY A 253 -3.10 -23.89 -20.10
CA GLY A 253 -4.19 -24.85 -20.29
C GLY A 253 -5.56 -24.28 -19.98
N GLY A 254 -5.74 -22.96 -20.11
CA GLY A 254 -6.97 -22.24 -19.75
C GLY A 254 -7.15 -21.96 -18.25
N GLY A 255 -6.23 -22.44 -17.40
CA GLY A 255 -6.27 -22.24 -15.95
C GLY A 255 -5.24 -21.24 -15.43
N TRP A 256 -5.30 -20.97 -14.13
CA TRP A 256 -4.29 -20.22 -13.38
C TRP A 256 -3.19 -21.16 -12.88
N GLN A 257 -1.92 -20.80 -13.06
CA GLN A 257 -0.78 -21.52 -12.50
C GLN A 257 0.21 -20.59 -11.82
N VAL A 258 1.00 -21.12 -10.90
CA VAL A 258 2.10 -20.39 -10.28
C VAL A 258 3.39 -20.73 -11.01
N VAL A 259 3.96 -19.76 -11.72
CA VAL A 259 5.33 -19.87 -12.22
C VAL A 259 6.28 -19.48 -11.09
N THR A 260 7.36 -20.25 -10.94
CA THR A 260 8.35 -20.07 -9.87
C THR A 260 9.75 -20.05 -10.47
N GLY A 261 10.61 -19.22 -9.91
CA GLY A 261 12.04 -19.23 -10.17
C GLY A 261 12.81 -18.63 -9.00
N SER A 262 14.09 -18.38 -9.20
CA SER A 262 14.98 -17.92 -8.15
C SER A 262 16.15 -17.13 -8.72
N PHE A 263 16.74 -16.28 -7.88
CA PHE A 263 18.00 -15.59 -8.16
C PHE A 263 18.74 -15.36 -6.85
N THR A 264 20.02 -15.01 -6.95
CA THR A 264 20.83 -14.59 -5.81
C THR A 264 21.28 -13.16 -6.04
N THR A 265 21.19 -12.33 -5.00
CA THR A 265 21.64 -10.93 -5.05
C THR A 265 23.16 -10.84 -5.01
N ASP A 266 23.70 -9.82 -5.68
CA ASP A 266 25.13 -9.55 -5.70
C ASP A 266 25.64 -9.00 -4.35
N SER A 267 26.96 -9.02 -4.17
CA SER A 267 27.62 -8.33 -3.06
C SER A 267 27.27 -6.84 -3.06
N GLY A 268 26.77 -6.34 -1.93
CA GLY A 268 26.37 -4.94 -1.76
C GLY A 268 25.04 -4.55 -2.41
N GLN A 269 24.29 -5.49 -3.00
CA GLN A 269 22.96 -5.22 -3.56
C GLN A 269 21.90 -5.14 -2.46
N TYR A 270 21.54 -3.91 -2.07
CA TYR A 270 20.45 -3.63 -1.10
C TYR A 270 19.11 -3.26 -1.75
N PHE A 271 19.13 -2.96 -3.04
CA PHE A 271 17.97 -2.59 -3.83
C PHE A 271 17.94 -3.49 -5.06
N LEU A 272 16.80 -4.12 -5.29
CA LEU A 272 16.61 -4.95 -6.47
C LEU A 272 16.57 -4.06 -7.72
N ASP A 273 17.11 -4.59 -8.81
CA ASP A 273 16.80 -4.11 -10.14
C ASP A 273 15.28 -4.10 -10.39
N ASN A 274 14.84 -3.39 -11.43
CA ASN A 274 13.41 -3.33 -11.73
C ASN A 274 12.86 -4.75 -11.98
N LEU A 275 11.78 -5.09 -11.29
CA LEU A 275 11.08 -6.36 -11.41
C LEU A 275 10.01 -6.23 -12.49
N TYR A 276 10.24 -6.85 -13.65
CA TYR A 276 9.34 -6.82 -14.78
C TYR A 276 8.47 -8.08 -14.84
N LEU A 277 7.16 -7.90 -15.00
CA LEU A 277 6.21 -8.90 -15.48
C LEU A 277 6.07 -8.67 -16.97
N THR A 278 6.35 -9.67 -17.80
CA THR A 278 6.45 -9.43 -19.24
C THR A 278 5.86 -10.56 -20.07
N LEU A 279 5.00 -10.21 -21.03
CA LEU A 279 4.67 -11.05 -22.18
C LEU A 279 5.79 -10.85 -23.22
N SER A 280 6.86 -11.64 -23.10
CA SER A 280 8.09 -11.45 -23.85
C SER A 280 8.07 -12.18 -25.18
N ASN A 281 8.57 -11.52 -26.23
CA ASN A 281 8.82 -12.08 -27.55
C ASN A 281 7.57 -12.74 -28.18
N ALA A 282 6.38 -12.38 -27.71
CA ALA A 282 5.12 -12.87 -28.21
C ALA A 282 4.63 -12.00 -29.39
N THR A 283 3.95 -12.63 -30.36
CA THR A 283 3.30 -11.96 -31.49
C THR A 283 1.82 -11.68 -31.25
N GLY A 284 1.25 -12.22 -30.17
CA GLY A 284 -0.16 -12.01 -29.82
C GLY A 284 -0.57 -12.79 -28.57
N GLY A 285 -1.84 -12.65 -28.19
CA GLY A 285 -2.42 -13.20 -26.97
C GLY A 285 -2.28 -12.28 -25.76
N ALA A 286 -2.61 -12.80 -24.59
CA ALA A 286 -2.52 -12.07 -23.33
C ALA A 286 -2.02 -12.94 -22.17
N ALA A 287 -1.47 -12.30 -21.16
CA ALA A 287 -1.23 -12.89 -19.84
C ALA A 287 -1.95 -12.06 -18.78
N TYR A 288 -2.55 -12.74 -17.81
CA TYR A 288 -3.24 -12.18 -16.66
C TYR A 288 -2.48 -12.57 -15.41
N VAL A 289 -2.13 -11.61 -14.57
CA VAL A 289 -1.37 -11.81 -13.33
C VAL A 289 -2.24 -11.41 -12.16
N ASP A 290 -2.35 -12.27 -11.15
CA ASP A 290 -3.19 -12.02 -9.97
C ASP A 290 -2.37 -11.69 -8.71
N GLU A 291 -1.26 -12.41 -8.48
CA GLU A 291 -0.40 -12.18 -7.33
C GLU A 291 1.07 -12.47 -7.66
N VAL A 292 1.97 -11.69 -7.07
CA VAL A 292 3.43 -11.80 -7.24
C VAL A 292 4.09 -11.91 -5.88
N TRP A 293 5.07 -12.80 -5.77
CA TRP A 293 5.85 -12.98 -4.55
C TRP A 293 7.33 -12.84 -4.84
N LEU A 294 8.03 -12.14 -3.96
CA LEU A 294 9.48 -12.17 -3.84
C LEU A 294 9.82 -12.40 -2.38
N GLU A 295 10.42 -13.53 -2.07
CA GLU A 295 10.61 -13.98 -0.69
C GLU A 295 12.07 -14.43 -0.53
N GLU A 296 12.75 -13.98 0.53
CA GLU A 296 14.08 -14.49 0.87
C GLU A 296 13.99 -15.99 1.16
N ASP A 297 14.89 -16.78 0.57
CA ASP A 297 15.06 -18.18 0.90
C ASP A 297 15.89 -18.29 2.20
N LEU A 298 15.23 -18.66 3.29
CA LEU A 298 15.85 -18.81 4.61
C LEU A 298 16.46 -20.21 4.80
N GLY A 299 16.40 -21.07 3.78
CA GLY A 299 16.81 -22.47 3.82
C GLY A 299 15.75 -23.41 4.40
N GLY A 300 15.88 -24.70 4.12
CA GLY A 300 14.98 -25.74 4.67
C GLY A 300 13.52 -25.61 4.22
N GLY A 301 13.26 -24.93 3.10
CA GLY A 301 11.91 -24.65 2.60
C GLY A 301 11.17 -23.54 3.34
N GLN A 302 11.87 -22.77 4.17
CA GLN A 302 11.33 -21.58 4.85
C GLN A 302 11.61 -20.33 4.01
N TYR A 303 10.65 -19.42 4.00
CA TYR A 303 10.72 -18.19 3.20
C TYR A 303 10.33 -16.99 4.04
N GLY A 304 11.05 -15.88 3.83
CA GLY A 304 10.75 -14.61 4.48
C GLY A 304 9.45 -13.96 3.97
N PRO A 305 9.07 -12.81 4.54
CA PRO A 305 7.91 -12.04 4.08
C PRO A 305 8.02 -11.63 2.61
N ASN A 306 6.88 -11.42 1.96
CA ASN A 306 6.85 -10.96 0.58
C ASN A 306 7.35 -9.50 0.47
N LEU A 307 8.38 -9.29 -0.33
CA LEU A 307 9.05 -8.01 -0.54
C LEU A 307 8.44 -7.19 -1.68
N VAL A 308 7.60 -7.80 -2.52
CA VAL A 308 6.88 -7.07 -3.58
C VAL A 308 5.85 -6.13 -2.95
N ARG A 309 5.89 -4.87 -3.36
CA ARG A 309 4.94 -3.84 -2.92
C ARG A 309 3.61 -4.08 -3.63
N LYS A 310 2.47 -3.98 -2.93
CA LYS A 310 1.15 -4.32 -3.52
C LYS A 310 1.16 -5.62 -4.38
N PRO A 311 1.49 -6.77 -3.77
CA PRO A 311 1.72 -8.02 -4.49
C PRO A 311 0.46 -8.62 -5.11
N ARG A 312 -0.72 -8.36 -4.55
CA ARG A 312 -2.03 -8.81 -5.06
C ARG A 312 -2.69 -7.70 -5.87
N MET A 313 -3.22 -8.04 -7.05
CA MET A 313 -3.86 -7.08 -7.95
C MET A 313 -5.21 -6.56 -7.42
N ASN A 314 -5.84 -7.31 -6.50
CA ASN A 314 -7.00 -6.90 -5.71
C ASN A 314 -6.63 -5.84 -4.65
N ALA A 315 -6.03 -4.73 -5.07
CA ALA A 315 -5.42 -3.71 -4.21
C ALA A 315 -6.40 -2.95 -3.30
N HIS A 316 -7.71 -3.13 -3.49
CA HIS A 316 -8.79 -2.60 -2.65
C HIS A 316 -9.10 -3.45 -1.42
N THR A 317 -8.58 -4.68 -1.33
CA THR A 317 -8.89 -5.59 -0.21
C THR A 317 -7.85 -5.56 0.91
N TYR A 318 -6.74 -4.82 0.73
CA TYR A 318 -5.65 -4.77 1.70
C TYR A 318 -4.82 -3.48 1.63
N PHE A 319 -4.09 -3.23 2.72
CA PHE A 319 -3.05 -2.22 2.79
C PHE A 319 -1.67 -2.85 2.60
N ASP A 320 -0.80 -2.17 1.85
CA ASP A 320 0.59 -2.57 1.68
C ASP A 320 1.35 -2.23 2.97
N SER A 321 1.75 -3.24 3.76
CA SER A 321 2.29 -3.07 5.12
C SER A 321 3.55 -2.21 5.21
N TYR A 322 4.30 -2.10 4.10
CA TYR A 322 5.49 -1.26 4.00
C TYR A 322 5.16 0.22 4.23
N ARG A 323 4.03 0.68 3.69
CA ARG A 323 3.71 2.11 3.72
C ARG A 323 3.13 2.62 5.04
N PRO A 324 2.25 1.91 5.75
CA PRO A 324 1.88 2.26 7.12
C PRO A 324 3.10 2.45 8.03
N TRP A 325 4.12 1.60 7.91
CA TRP A 325 5.37 1.79 8.66
C TRP A 325 6.03 3.13 8.32
N GLN A 326 6.18 3.45 7.03
CA GLN A 326 6.78 4.72 6.61
C GLN A 326 5.97 5.92 7.10
N TRP A 327 4.65 5.83 7.04
CA TRP A 327 3.77 6.89 7.52
C TRP A 327 3.78 7.04 9.03
N ASP A 328 3.91 5.95 9.79
CA ASP A 328 4.13 6.05 11.24
C ASP A 328 5.41 6.86 11.52
N ALA A 329 6.52 6.57 10.83
CA ALA A 329 7.77 7.31 10.98
C ALA A 329 7.62 8.79 10.58
N ILE A 330 6.96 9.10 9.46
CA ILE A 330 6.70 10.48 9.03
C ILE A 330 5.81 11.23 10.04
N LEU A 331 4.82 10.56 10.62
CA LEU A 331 3.95 11.15 11.64
C LEU A 331 4.68 11.40 12.95
N ASP A 332 5.60 10.52 13.32
CA ASP A 332 6.48 10.72 14.47
C ASP A 332 7.44 11.90 14.25
N GLU A 333 7.99 12.06 13.03
CA GLU A 333 8.80 13.22 12.66
C GLU A 333 7.99 14.53 12.69
N ALA A 334 6.78 14.54 12.14
CA ALA A 334 5.90 15.71 12.20
C ALA A 334 5.59 16.09 13.65
N ALA A 335 5.28 15.10 14.48
CA ALA A 335 5.02 15.29 15.91
C ALA A 335 6.25 15.82 16.67
N ALA A 336 7.45 15.33 16.37
CA ALA A 336 8.68 15.77 17.02
C ALA A 336 9.08 17.21 16.67
N GLN A 337 8.54 17.74 15.57
CA GLN A 337 8.85 19.07 15.04
C GLN A 337 7.66 20.04 15.12
N ASP A 338 6.62 19.70 15.88
CA ASP A 338 5.38 20.48 16.05
C ASP A 338 4.69 20.86 14.73
N VAL A 339 4.71 19.94 13.76
CA VAL A 339 4.09 20.10 12.45
C VAL A 339 2.75 19.38 12.40
N ALA A 340 1.68 20.11 12.07
CA ALA A 340 0.36 19.55 11.82
C ALA A 340 0.22 19.08 10.36
N LEU A 341 -0.45 17.94 10.14
CA LEU A 341 -0.69 17.40 8.81
C LEU A 341 -2.18 17.33 8.47
N LYS A 342 -2.51 17.61 7.21
CA LYS A 342 -3.80 17.25 6.60
C LYS A 342 -3.57 16.19 5.53
N LEU A 343 -3.98 14.98 5.86
CA LEU A 343 -3.72 13.80 5.05
C LEU A 343 -4.82 13.56 4.01
N VAL A 344 -4.45 13.43 2.74
CA VAL A 344 -5.34 12.99 1.66
C VAL A 344 -5.11 11.49 1.44
N VAL A 345 -6.12 10.69 1.79
CA VAL A 345 -6.01 9.22 1.87
C VAL A 345 -6.67 8.46 0.72
N LEU A 346 -7.40 9.16 -0.16
CA LEU A 346 -8.04 8.59 -1.35
C LEU A 346 -7.90 9.51 -2.57
N GLU A 347 -7.75 8.90 -3.74
CA GLU A 347 -7.73 9.61 -5.01
C GLU A 347 -9.10 9.68 -5.64
N LYS A 348 -9.39 10.82 -6.27
CA LYS A 348 -10.49 10.88 -7.24
C LYS A 348 -10.06 10.13 -8.48
N ASN A 349 -10.96 9.33 -9.04
CA ASN A 349 -10.75 8.50 -10.22
C ASN A 349 -9.94 7.21 -10.01
N GLU A 350 -9.88 6.69 -8.78
CA GLU A 350 -9.32 5.36 -8.52
C GLU A 350 -9.99 4.29 -9.41
N TRP A 351 -9.19 3.44 -10.07
CA TRP A 351 -9.63 2.59 -11.17
C TRP A 351 -10.64 1.52 -10.74
N ILE A 352 -10.41 0.87 -9.60
CA ILE A 352 -11.22 -0.24 -9.07
C ILE A 352 -12.54 0.31 -8.54
N PHE A 353 -12.51 1.35 -7.69
CA PHE A 353 -13.71 1.93 -7.08
C PHE A 353 -14.66 2.57 -8.08
N ASN A 354 -14.13 3.01 -9.22
CA ASN A 354 -14.94 3.47 -10.34
C ASN A 354 -15.53 2.33 -11.18
N ARG A 355 -15.29 1.07 -10.84
CA ARG A 355 -15.75 -0.11 -11.58
C ARG A 355 -16.49 -1.12 -10.71
N ILE A 356 -16.83 -0.73 -9.48
CA ILE A 356 -17.74 -1.49 -8.63
C ILE A 356 -19.16 -0.95 -8.87
N THR A 357 -20.08 -1.84 -9.23
CA THR A 357 -21.51 -1.55 -9.41
C THR A 357 -22.18 -1.30 -8.04
N PRO A 358 -23.39 -0.69 -8.00
CA PRO A 358 -24.15 -0.58 -6.75
C PRO A 358 -24.38 -1.92 -6.03
N GLU A 359 -24.44 -3.01 -6.81
CA GLU A 359 -24.63 -4.39 -6.36
C GLU A 359 -23.33 -5.01 -5.80
N GLY A 360 -22.21 -4.30 -5.89
CA GLY A 360 -20.91 -4.76 -5.39
C GLY A 360 -20.15 -5.67 -6.36
N THR A 361 -20.54 -5.72 -7.63
CA THR A 361 -19.86 -6.52 -8.66
C THR A 361 -18.94 -5.65 -9.52
N MET A 362 -17.91 -6.25 -10.10
CA MET A 362 -17.03 -5.54 -11.04
C MET A 362 -17.69 -5.35 -12.41
N THR A 363 -17.34 -4.25 -13.08
CA THR A 363 -17.68 -3.97 -14.47
C THR A 363 -16.47 -3.41 -15.23
N VAL A 364 -16.45 -3.63 -16.54
CA VAL A 364 -15.42 -3.05 -17.43
C VAL A 364 -15.61 -1.54 -17.61
N ASP A 365 -16.85 -1.05 -17.48
CA ASP A 365 -17.24 0.32 -17.73
C ASP A 365 -17.10 1.23 -16.50
N ARG A 366 -16.56 2.43 -16.72
CA ARG A 366 -16.38 3.44 -15.65
C ARG A 366 -17.74 3.94 -15.12
N GLN A 367 -17.99 3.71 -13.84
CA GLN A 367 -19.14 4.18 -13.05
C GLN A 367 -18.88 5.55 -12.42
N GLN A 368 -18.60 6.58 -13.23
CA GLN A 368 -18.05 7.90 -12.84
C GLN A 368 -18.87 8.73 -11.80
N ARG A 369 -20.03 8.27 -11.35
CA ARG A 369 -20.97 9.03 -10.49
C ARG A 369 -21.29 8.40 -9.13
N GLN A 370 -20.76 7.22 -8.82
CA GLN A 370 -21.40 6.38 -7.78
C GLN A 370 -20.64 6.34 -6.45
N PHE A 371 -19.30 6.25 -6.46
CA PHE A 371 -18.52 6.11 -5.21
C PHE A 371 -18.71 7.31 -4.25
N LEU A 372 -18.77 8.53 -4.78
CA LEU A 372 -18.99 9.75 -3.99
C LEU A 372 -20.40 9.85 -3.37
N ARG A 373 -21.37 9.04 -3.81
CA ARG A 373 -22.75 9.06 -3.26
C ARG A 373 -22.86 8.20 -2.01
N ARG A 374 -22.11 7.09 -1.92
CA ARG A 374 -21.92 6.32 -0.67
C ARG A 374 -20.88 6.95 0.26
N SER A 375 -19.88 7.67 -0.27
CA SER A 375 -18.91 8.35 0.58
C SER A 375 -19.55 9.42 1.46
N ARG A 376 -20.60 10.13 1.03
CA ARG A 376 -21.34 11.08 1.90
C ARG A 376 -22.00 10.41 3.12
N TYR A 377 -22.28 9.10 3.06
CA TYR A 377 -22.79 8.33 4.19
C TYR A 377 -21.68 7.74 5.05
N GLN A 378 -20.52 7.40 4.48
CA GLN A 378 -19.35 6.91 5.24
C GLN A 378 -18.52 8.05 5.87
N SER A 379 -18.46 9.22 5.25
CA SER A 379 -17.88 10.44 5.83
C SER A 379 -18.79 11.09 6.88
N ALA A 380 -20.01 10.57 7.07
CA ALA A 380 -20.84 10.89 8.25
C ALA A 380 -20.49 10.00 9.46
N LEU A 381 -19.74 8.91 9.26
CA LEU A 381 -19.23 8.03 10.32
C LEU A 381 -17.74 8.26 10.62
N ALA A 382 -17.01 8.95 9.74
CA ALA A 382 -15.73 9.58 10.08
C ALA A 382 -16.02 11.01 10.53
N ALA A 383 -15.81 11.32 11.81
CA ALA A 383 -15.94 12.69 12.31
C ALA A 383 -15.08 13.63 11.44
N PRO A 384 -15.58 14.82 11.05
CA PRO A 384 -14.78 15.84 10.40
C PRO A 384 -13.78 16.38 11.44
N GLY A 385 -12.58 15.80 11.49
CA GLY A 385 -11.48 16.25 12.34
C GLY A 385 -10.21 16.40 11.51
N LEU A 386 -9.57 17.56 11.61
CA LEU A 386 -8.16 17.69 11.23
C LEU A 386 -7.37 16.85 12.25
N VAL A 387 -6.61 15.86 11.79
CA VAL A 387 -5.76 15.05 12.68
C VAL A 387 -4.39 15.74 12.75
N ALA A 388 -4.24 16.72 13.65
CA ALA A 388 -2.91 17.12 14.11
C ALA A 388 -2.52 16.14 15.22
N LEU A 389 -1.44 15.40 15.02
CA LEU A 389 -0.91 14.43 15.97
C LEU A 389 0.37 15.00 16.57
N SER A 390 0.39 15.18 17.89
CA SER A 390 1.65 15.24 18.63
C SER A 390 1.71 14.05 19.59
N HIS A 391 2.86 13.39 19.58
CA HIS A 391 3.35 12.25 20.37
C HIS A 391 2.43 11.06 20.77
N ARG A 392 2.91 9.87 20.35
CA ARG A 392 2.61 8.51 20.84
C ARG A 392 1.16 8.05 20.87
N SER A 393 0.36 8.41 19.86
CA SER A 393 -0.92 7.75 19.58
C SER A 393 -1.33 7.91 18.11
N VAL A 394 -0.77 7.10 17.21
CA VAL A 394 -1.09 7.15 15.78
C VAL A 394 -2.36 6.35 15.46
N GLY A 395 -3.54 6.86 15.83
CA GLY A 395 -4.82 6.27 15.45
C GLY A 395 -5.22 6.67 14.02
N LEU A 396 -4.85 5.88 13.01
CA LEU A 396 -5.59 5.90 11.74
C LEU A 396 -6.98 5.33 12.02
N LEU A 397 -8.00 6.20 12.00
CA LEU A 397 -9.40 5.81 11.95
C LEU A 397 -9.58 4.83 10.78
N HIS A 398 -9.60 3.54 11.08
CA HIS A 398 -10.01 2.54 10.11
C HIS A 398 -11.51 2.71 9.94
N GLY A 399 -11.91 3.26 8.80
CA GLY A 399 -13.24 3.00 8.27
C GLY A 399 -13.32 1.52 7.94
N SER A 400 -13.89 0.72 8.85
CA SER A 400 -14.32 -0.63 8.54
C SER A 400 -15.37 -0.56 7.43
N ALA A 401 -14.96 -0.79 6.19
CA ALA A 401 -15.90 -1.16 5.14
C ALA A 401 -16.26 -2.64 5.37
N LEU A 402 -17.30 -2.88 6.16
CA LEU A 402 -18.05 -4.13 6.09
C LEU A 402 -18.66 -4.22 4.68
N VAL A 403 -17.98 -4.89 3.76
CA VAL A 403 -18.65 -5.49 2.61
C VAL A 403 -19.27 -6.77 3.14
N GLY A 404 -20.55 -6.69 3.51
CA GLY A 404 -21.34 -7.88 3.77
C GLY A 404 -21.47 -8.65 2.45
N ILE A 405 -20.70 -9.72 2.29
CA ILE A 405 -21.05 -10.78 1.35
C ILE A 405 -22.30 -11.43 1.92
N ALA A 406 -23.45 -11.11 1.34
CA ALA A 406 -24.64 -11.88 1.57
C ALA A 406 -24.37 -13.31 1.08
N GLN A 407 -24.23 -14.24 2.02
CA GLN A 407 -24.36 -15.67 1.73
C GLN A 407 -25.72 -15.87 1.05
N ARG A 408 -25.71 -16.24 -0.23
CA ARG A 408 -26.87 -16.88 -0.85
C ARG A 408 -26.84 -18.35 -0.42
N GLY A 409 -27.93 -18.80 0.20
CA GLY A 409 -28.17 -20.20 0.53
C GLY A 409 -28.40 -21.08 -0.69
#